data_AF-C4PL36-F1
#
_entry.id   AF-C4PL36-F1
#
_cell.length_a   1.000
_cell.length_b   1.000
_cell.length_c   1.000
_cell.angle_alpha   90.00
_cell.angle_beta   90.00
_cell.angle_gamma   90.00
#
_symmetry.space_group_name_H-M   'P 1'
#
loop_
_entity.id
_entity.type
_entity.pdbx_description
1 polymer ?
#
loop_
_entity_poly.entity_id
_entity_poly.type
_entity_poly.pdbx_seq_one_letter_code
_entity_poly.pdbx_strand_id
1 'polypeptide(L)'
;MLGSLAWDAISLTPNAWLNSSAALGLSSVNHSIASLYAGVWPPKGACATSVKVAIDTGYRHIDGAYIYQNEHEVGEAIREKIAEGKVRREDIFYCGKLWATNHVPEMVRPTLERTLRVLQLDYVDLYIIEVPMAFKPGDEIYPRDENGKWLYHKSNLCATWEAMEACKDAGLVKSLGVS
;
A
#
# COMPACT_ATOMS: atom_id res chain seq x y z
N MET A 1 36.41 -49.88 -7.91
CA MET A 1 35.87 -49.17 -6.73
C MET A 1 36.72 -47.95 -6.48
N LEU A 2 36.19 -46.76 -6.78
CA LEU A 2 36.48 -45.42 -6.23
C LEU A 2 35.79 -44.44 -7.19
N GLY A 3 34.67 -43.88 -6.73
CA GLY A 3 33.76 -43.06 -7.52
C GLY A 3 34.29 -41.65 -7.77
N SER A 4 34.06 -41.15 -8.98
CA SER A 4 34.23 -39.75 -9.35
C SER A 4 33.10 -38.91 -8.75
N LEU A 5 33.45 -37.88 -7.97
CA LEU A 5 32.54 -36.81 -7.61
C LEU A 5 32.29 -35.93 -8.84
N ALA A 6 31.13 -36.12 -9.49
CA ALA A 6 30.58 -35.17 -10.44
C ALA A 6 29.92 -34.03 -9.66
N TRP A 7 30.28 -32.80 -10.00
CA TRP A 7 29.54 -31.61 -9.60
C TRP A 7 28.30 -31.50 -10.49
N ASP A 8 27.18 -32.08 -10.05
CA ASP A 8 25.89 -31.85 -10.68
C ASP A 8 25.27 -30.56 -10.10
N ALA A 9 25.13 -29.58 -10.96
CA ALA A 9 24.38 -28.36 -10.70
C ALA A 9 22.93 -28.72 -10.34
N ILE A 10 22.55 -28.49 -9.08
CA ILE A 10 21.15 -28.53 -8.67
C ILE A 10 20.45 -27.34 -9.34
N SER A 11 19.71 -27.64 -10.39
CA SER A 11 18.70 -26.76 -10.97
C SER A 11 17.59 -26.52 -9.95
N LEU A 12 17.75 -25.46 -9.16
CA LEU A 12 16.69 -24.92 -8.32
C LEU A 12 15.57 -24.41 -9.25
N THR A 13 14.50 -25.18 -9.35
CA THR A 13 13.28 -24.71 -10.01
C THR A 13 12.66 -23.58 -9.18
N PRO A 14 12.14 -22.50 -9.80
CA PRO A 14 11.64 -21.31 -9.09
C PRO A 14 10.45 -21.54 -8.15
N ASN A 15 9.88 -22.75 -8.11
CA ASN A 15 8.55 -23.00 -7.55
C ASN A 15 8.53 -23.36 -6.07
N ALA A 16 9.68 -23.53 -5.41
CA ALA A 16 9.71 -23.89 -3.99
C ALA A 16 9.43 -22.70 -3.04
N TRP A 17 9.66 -21.47 -3.49
CA TRP A 17 9.39 -20.24 -2.71
C TRP A 17 7.99 -19.67 -2.88
N LEU A 18 7.20 -20.21 -3.83
CA LEU A 18 5.85 -19.76 -4.15
C LEU A 18 4.76 -20.32 -3.22
N ASN A 19 5.04 -21.36 -2.43
CA ASN A 19 4.00 -22.11 -1.70
C ASN A 19 3.80 -21.75 -0.22
N SER A 20 4.60 -20.87 0.37
CA SER A 20 4.36 -20.41 1.76
C SER A 20 3.61 -19.08 1.86
N SER A 21 3.52 -18.32 0.77
CA SER A 21 2.82 -17.02 0.69
C SER A 21 1.37 -17.15 0.17
N ALA A 22 0.98 -18.32 -0.34
CA ALA A 22 -0.36 -18.60 -0.84
C ALA A 22 -1.45 -18.65 0.25
N ALA A 23 -1.09 -18.66 1.53
CA ALA A 23 -2.07 -18.74 2.63
C ALA A 23 -2.73 -17.40 3.00
N LEU A 24 -2.21 -16.25 2.52
CA LEU A 24 -2.75 -14.92 2.88
C LEU A 24 -2.92 -13.95 1.69
N GLY A 25 -2.63 -14.35 0.44
CA GLY A 25 -2.93 -13.51 -0.74
C GLY A 25 -2.22 -12.14 -0.78
N LEU A 26 -1.10 -11.99 -0.07
CA LEU A 26 -0.32 -10.76 0.03
C LEU A 26 0.85 -10.73 -0.97
N SER A 27 0.61 -11.03 -2.25
CA SER A 27 1.56 -10.61 -3.30
C SER A 27 1.31 -9.14 -3.61
N SER A 28 1.81 -8.24 -2.76
CA SER A 28 1.70 -6.80 -3.01
C SER A 28 2.55 -6.43 -4.23
N VAL A 29 1.92 -5.82 -5.24
CA VAL A 29 2.57 -5.35 -6.48
C VAL A 29 3.61 -4.25 -6.21
N ASN A 30 3.73 -3.74 -4.98
CA ASN A 30 4.43 -2.50 -4.71
C ASN A 30 5.73 -2.58 -3.93
N HIS A 31 6.14 -3.74 -3.40
CA HIS A 31 7.52 -3.85 -2.92
C HIS A 31 8.54 -3.61 -4.04
N SER A 32 8.16 -3.81 -5.31
CA SER A 32 9.06 -3.69 -6.46
C SER A 32 9.02 -2.35 -7.20
N ILE A 33 8.04 -1.46 -6.98
CA ILE A 33 7.99 -0.17 -7.72
C ILE A 33 8.26 1.04 -6.83
N ALA A 34 7.81 1.02 -5.57
CA ALA A 34 8.14 2.09 -4.62
C ALA A 34 9.49 1.89 -3.91
N SER A 35 9.93 0.63 -3.68
CA SER A 35 11.18 0.39 -2.94
C SER A 35 12.46 0.43 -3.78
N LEU A 36 12.36 0.47 -5.12
CA LEU A 36 13.56 0.53 -5.98
C LEU A 36 14.32 1.86 -5.89
N TYR A 37 13.74 2.89 -5.28
CA TYR A 37 14.41 4.18 -5.19
C TYR A 37 14.11 4.91 -3.88
N ALA A 38 14.86 4.57 -2.83
CA ALA A 38 15.11 5.46 -1.70
C ALA A 38 15.94 6.70 -2.14
N GLY A 39 15.43 7.50 -3.09
CA GLY A 39 16.08 8.72 -3.57
C GLY A 39 15.75 9.21 -4.98
N VAL A 40 15.01 8.45 -5.80
CA VAL A 40 14.62 8.85 -7.17
C VAL A 40 13.12 8.64 -7.32
N TRP A 41 12.37 9.74 -7.33
CA TRP A 41 10.96 9.67 -7.70
C TRP A 41 10.87 9.19 -9.15
N PRO A 42 10.11 8.13 -9.45
CA PRO A 42 9.94 7.68 -10.82
C PRO A 42 9.33 8.82 -11.67
N PRO A 43 9.59 8.85 -12.98
CA PRO A 43 9.01 9.87 -13.85
C PRO A 43 7.48 9.86 -13.74
N LYS A 44 6.86 11.06 -13.84
CA LYS A 44 5.39 11.20 -13.80
C LYS A 44 4.72 10.23 -14.78
N GLY A 45 3.67 9.56 -14.34
CA GLY A 45 2.92 8.58 -15.14
C GLY A 45 3.49 7.16 -15.14
N ALA A 46 4.67 6.94 -14.54
CA ALA A 46 5.24 5.60 -14.43
C ALA A 46 4.37 4.68 -13.55
N CYS A 47 3.79 5.20 -12.45
CA CYS A 47 2.95 4.41 -11.56
C CYS A 47 1.67 3.98 -12.26
N ALA A 48 1.00 4.89 -12.97
CA ALA A 48 -0.20 4.56 -13.74
C ALA A 48 0.08 3.46 -14.78
N THR A 49 1.18 3.61 -15.54
CA THR A 49 1.59 2.63 -16.55
C THR A 49 1.82 1.25 -15.93
N SER A 50 2.56 1.20 -14.82
CA SER A 50 2.86 -0.06 -14.13
C SER A 50 1.61 -0.74 -13.56
N VAL A 51 0.69 0.03 -12.97
CA VAL A 51 -0.58 -0.51 -12.46
C VAL A 51 -1.42 -1.10 -13.59
N LYS A 52 -1.50 -0.42 -14.74
CA LYS A 52 -2.20 -0.95 -15.93
C LYS A 52 -1.59 -2.26 -16.42
N VAL A 53 -0.28 -2.31 -16.56
CA VAL A 53 0.45 -3.53 -16.95
C VAL A 53 0.21 -4.66 -15.94
N ALA A 54 0.22 -4.35 -14.64
CA ALA A 54 -0.06 -5.35 -13.61
C ALA A 54 -1.49 -5.93 -13.76
N ILE A 55 -2.49 -5.07 -13.93
CA ILE A 55 -3.88 -5.52 -14.14
C ILE A 55 -4.01 -6.37 -15.42
N ASP A 56 -3.35 -5.97 -16.50
CA ASP A 56 -3.32 -6.71 -17.77
C ASP A 56 -2.66 -8.08 -17.65
N THR A 57 -1.62 -8.17 -16.82
CA THR A 57 -0.90 -9.41 -16.51
C THR A 57 -1.69 -10.35 -15.59
N GLY A 58 -2.77 -9.85 -14.96
CA GLY A 58 -3.66 -10.64 -14.11
C GLY A 58 -3.61 -10.30 -12.63
N TYR A 59 -2.81 -9.31 -12.21
CA TYR A 59 -2.83 -8.86 -10.82
C TYR A 59 -4.17 -8.23 -10.48
N ARG A 60 -4.62 -8.51 -9.26
CA ARG A 60 -5.86 -7.97 -8.69
C ARG A 60 -5.63 -7.25 -7.37
N HIS A 61 -4.43 -7.30 -6.82
CA HIS A 61 -4.07 -6.63 -5.58
C HIS A 61 -3.06 -5.52 -5.87
N ILE A 62 -3.42 -4.30 -5.51
CA ILE A 62 -2.56 -3.11 -5.56
C ILE A 62 -2.41 -2.57 -4.14
N ASP A 63 -1.16 -2.45 -3.68
CA ASP A 63 -0.85 -1.80 -2.42
C ASP A 63 -0.35 -0.37 -2.70
N GLY A 64 -0.80 0.62 -1.95
CA GLY A 64 -0.41 2.03 -2.12
C GLY A 64 -0.44 2.77 -0.79
N ALA A 65 -0.02 4.03 -0.79
CA ALA A 65 -0.16 4.92 0.37
C ALA A 65 -0.13 6.37 -0.10
N TYR A 66 -0.86 7.23 0.58
CA TYR A 66 -0.95 8.65 0.23
C TYR A 66 0.44 9.32 0.22
N ILE A 67 1.31 8.94 1.16
CA ILE A 67 2.66 9.50 1.28
C ILE A 67 3.60 9.12 0.12
N TYR A 68 3.22 8.15 -0.72
CA TYR A 68 3.97 7.82 -1.95
C TYR A 68 3.73 8.83 -3.07
N GLN A 69 2.82 9.79 -2.85
CA GLN A 69 2.52 10.91 -3.77
C GLN A 69 2.04 10.47 -5.16
N ASN A 70 1.60 9.23 -5.30
CA ASN A 70 1.18 8.63 -6.57
C ASN A 70 -0.19 7.95 -6.52
N GLU A 71 -0.96 8.07 -5.43
CA GLU A 71 -2.31 7.48 -5.33
C GLU A 71 -3.22 7.95 -6.48
N HIS A 72 -3.05 9.17 -6.97
CA HIS A 72 -3.82 9.68 -8.11
C HIS A 72 -3.56 8.87 -9.39
N GLU A 73 -2.31 8.49 -9.65
CA GLU A 73 -1.92 7.64 -10.79
C GLU A 73 -2.46 6.21 -10.63
N VAL A 74 -2.49 5.68 -9.40
CA VAL A 74 -3.10 4.38 -9.11
C VAL A 74 -4.60 4.42 -9.39
N GLY A 75 -5.30 5.45 -8.91
CA GLY A 75 -6.73 5.65 -9.13
C GLY A 75 -7.08 5.81 -10.60
N GLU A 76 -6.27 6.57 -11.36
CA GLU A 76 -6.39 6.68 -12.81
C GLU A 76 -6.31 5.32 -13.50
N ALA A 77 -5.26 4.54 -13.22
CA ALA A 77 -5.05 3.24 -13.84
C ALA A 77 -6.17 2.24 -13.52
N ILE A 78 -6.63 2.19 -12.27
CA ILE A 78 -7.75 1.33 -11.86
C ILE A 78 -9.02 1.72 -12.62
N ARG A 79 -9.36 3.01 -12.65
CA ARG A 79 -10.58 3.50 -13.32
C ARG A 79 -10.54 3.30 -14.83
N GLU A 80 -9.38 3.49 -15.47
CA GLU A 80 -9.19 3.21 -16.90
C GLU A 80 -9.47 1.73 -17.20
N LYS A 81 -8.90 0.81 -16.40
CA LYS A 81 -9.14 -0.63 -16.57
C LYS A 81 -10.58 -1.06 -16.27
N ILE A 82 -11.29 -0.35 -15.41
CA ILE A 82 -12.73 -0.54 -15.21
C ILE A 82 -13.51 -0.03 -16.43
N ALA A 83 -13.19 1.15 -16.95
CA ALA A 83 -13.86 1.75 -18.10
C ALA A 83 -13.66 0.93 -19.39
N GLU A 84 -12.50 0.30 -19.55
CA GLU A 84 -12.20 -0.66 -20.63
C GLU A 84 -12.98 -1.99 -20.50
N GLY A 85 -13.62 -2.25 -19.36
CA GLY A 85 -14.26 -3.53 -19.05
C GLY A 85 -13.27 -4.67 -18.76
N LYS A 86 -11.99 -4.35 -18.49
CA LYS A 86 -10.95 -5.36 -18.19
C LYS A 86 -11.16 -6.01 -16.83
N VAL A 87 -11.67 -5.24 -15.87
CA VAL A 87 -12.00 -5.65 -14.50
C VAL A 87 -13.21 -4.85 -14.00
N ARG A 88 -13.94 -5.38 -13.02
CA ARG A 88 -14.91 -4.59 -12.23
C ARG A 88 -14.24 -4.06 -10.97
N ARG A 89 -14.88 -3.10 -10.28
CA ARG A 89 -14.33 -2.54 -9.04
C ARG A 89 -14.12 -3.62 -7.98
N GLU A 90 -15.08 -4.53 -7.84
CA GLU A 90 -15.04 -5.66 -6.90
C GLU A 90 -13.98 -6.73 -7.24
N ASP A 91 -13.41 -6.70 -8.45
CA ASP A 91 -12.32 -7.61 -8.81
C ASP A 91 -10.95 -7.06 -8.37
N ILE A 92 -10.85 -5.77 -8.00
CA ILE A 92 -9.62 -5.12 -7.55
C ILE A 92 -9.61 -4.99 -6.03
N PHE A 93 -8.50 -5.38 -5.42
CA PHE A 93 -8.18 -5.17 -4.02
C PHE A 93 -7.14 -4.05 -3.91
N TYR A 94 -7.54 -2.90 -3.35
CA TYR A 94 -6.64 -1.80 -3.05
C TYR A 94 -6.38 -1.68 -1.54
N CYS A 95 -5.11 -1.71 -1.15
CA CYS A 95 -4.63 -1.43 0.20
C CYS A 95 -4.09 0.01 0.28
N GLY A 96 -4.70 0.84 1.13
CA GLY A 96 -4.22 2.18 1.48
C GLY A 96 -3.70 2.23 2.92
N LYS A 97 -2.97 3.28 3.28
CA LYS A 97 -2.33 3.40 4.60
C LYS A 97 -2.56 4.75 5.28
N LEU A 98 -2.69 4.72 6.60
CA LEU A 98 -2.75 5.86 7.49
C LEU A 98 -1.35 6.17 8.02
N TRP A 99 -0.80 7.32 7.65
CA TRP A 99 0.54 7.73 8.05
C TRP A 99 0.60 8.29 9.48
N ALA A 100 1.80 8.28 10.07
CA ALA A 100 2.13 8.69 11.43
C ALA A 100 1.62 10.08 11.84
N THR A 101 1.53 11.04 10.90
CA THR A 101 1.05 12.41 11.18
C THR A 101 -0.48 12.51 11.26
N ASN A 102 -1.20 11.40 11.04
CA ASN A 102 -2.65 11.34 10.97
C ASN A 102 -3.28 10.39 12.00
N HIS A 103 -2.53 9.98 13.03
CA HIS A 103 -3.02 9.08 14.09
C HIS A 103 -4.01 9.71 15.07
N VAL A 104 -4.15 11.03 15.08
CA VAL A 104 -5.14 11.73 15.90
C VAL A 104 -6.55 11.23 15.46
N PRO A 105 -7.39 10.68 16.36
CA PRO A 105 -8.64 10.02 15.99
C PRO A 105 -9.54 10.85 15.06
N GLU A 106 -9.64 12.16 15.32
CA GLU A 106 -10.44 13.10 14.54
C GLU A 106 -9.92 13.30 13.11
N MET A 107 -8.66 12.93 12.84
CA MET A 107 -8.02 13.04 11.52
C MET A 107 -8.08 11.75 10.70
N VAL A 108 -8.39 10.60 11.31
CA VAL A 108 -8.36 9.29 10.63
C VAL A 108 -9.32 9.27 9.44
N ARG A 109 -10.61 9.55 9.70
CA ARG A 109 -11.63 9.57 8.64
C ARG A 109 -11.35 10.63 7.56
N PRO A 110 -11.06 11.90 7.88
CA PRO A 110 -10.69 12.90 6.87
C PRO A 110 -9.48 12.49 6.01
N THR A 111 -8.54 11.73 6.58
CA THR A 111 -7.37 11.20 5.85
C THR A 111 -7.78 10.09 4.88
N LEU A 112 -8.60 9.13 5.32
CA LEU A 112 -9.14 8.12 4.42
C LEU A 112 -9.99 8.74 3.30
N GLU A 113 -10.88 9.67 3.61
CA GLU A 113 -11.70 10.37 2.62
C GLU A 113 -10.84 11.15 1.61
N ARG A 114 -9.65 11.62 2.02
CA ARG A 114 -8.67 12.22 1.09
C ARG A 114 -8.12 11.19 0.12
N THR A 115 -7.67 10.04 0.60
CA THR A 115 -7.25 8.91 -0.26
C THR A 115 -8.35 8.51 -1.23
N LEU A 116 -9.60 8.39 -0.77
CA LEU A 116 -10.75 8.08 -1.63
C LEU A 116 -10.99 9.13 -2.72
N ARG A 117 -10.92 10.43 -2.38
CA ARG A 117 -11.01 11.52 -3.36
C ARG A 117 -9.89 11.49 -4.39
N VAL A 118 -8.66 11.20 -3.95
CA VAL A 118 -7.48 11.12 -4.82
C VAL A 118 -7.59 9.94 -5.78
N LEU A 119 -8.01 8.77 -5.28
CA LEU A 119 -8.26 7.58 -6.09
C LEU A 119 -9.48 7.72 -7.00
N GLN A 120 -10.44 8.57 -6.59
CA GLN A 120 -11.81 8.65 -7.12
C GLN A 120 -12.53 7.29 -7.02
N LEU A 121 -12.46 6.67 -5.83
CA LEU A 121 -13.14 5.42 -5.49
C LEU A 121 -14.05 5.65 -4.28
N ASP A 122 -15.12 4.86 -4.18
CA ASP A 122 -16.07 4.97 -3.07
C ASP A 122 -15.56 4.30 -1.77
N TYR A 123 -14.67 3.31 -1.91
CA TYR A 123 -14.07 2.59 -0.79
C TYR A 123 -12.68 2.03 -1.14
N VAL A 124 -11.88 1.73 -0.10
CA VAL A 124 -10.66 0.90 -0.19
C VAL A 124 -10.91 -0.49 0.39
N ASP A 125 -10.24 -1.51 -0.13
CA ASP A 125 -10.46 -2.90 0.30
C ASP A 125 -9.79 -3.18 1.65
N LEU A 126 -8.62 -2.57 1.86
CA LEU A 126 -7.89 -2.60 3.11
C LEU A 126 -7.36 -1.21 3.44
N TYR A 127 -7.51 -0.79 4.70
CA TYR A 127 -6.86 0.40 5.24
C TYR A 127 -6.10 0.05 6.51
N ILE A 128 -4.81 0.37 6.55
CA ILE A 128 -3.92 -0.03 7.65
C ILE A 128 -3.27 1.17 8.34
N ILE A 129 -2.98 1.03 9.63
CA ILE A 129 -2.04 1.92 10.32
C ILE A 129 -0.64 1.59 9.80
N GLU A 130 0.03 2.55 9.15
CA GLU A 130 1.29 2.30 8.41
C GLU A 130 2.47 2.01 9.33
N VAL A 131 2.52 2.65 10.51
CA VAL A 131 3.54 2.43 11.55
C VAL A 131 2.91 2.65 12.92
N PRO A 132 3.42 2.08 14.02
CA PRO A 132 2.86 2.32 15.37
C PRO A 132 3.25 3.68 15.98
N MET A 133 4.19 4.39 15.36
CA MET A 133 4.69 5.69 15.82
C MET A 133 3.76 6.83 15.41
N ALA A 134 3.46 7.75 16.33
CA ALA A 134 2.73 8.97 16.00
C ALA A 134 3.71 10.15 15.87
N PHE A 135 3.56 10.90 14.79
CA PHE A 135 4.28 12.16 14.54
C PHE A 135 3.38 13.36 14.78
N LYS A 136 3.99 14.53 14.97
CA LYS A 136 3.28 15.80 15.09
C LYS A 136 2.32 15.96 13.90
N PRO A 137 1.01 16.17 14.13
CA PRO A 137 0.07 16.44 13.05
C PRO A 137 0.46 17.67 12.23
N GLY A 138 0.29 17.57 10.92
CA GLY A 138 0.59 18.65 9.97
C GLY A 138 0.77 18.13 8.54
N ASP A 139 1.11 19.04 7.63
CA ASP A 139 1.30 18.74 6.20
C ASP A 139 2.68 18.12 5.89
N GLU A 140 3.67 18.33 6.76
CA GLU A 140 5.00 17.72 6.63
C GLU A 140 4.93 16.24 7.01
N ILE A 141 5.29 15.35 6.09
CA ILE A 141 5.24 13.89 6.27
C ILE A 141 6.29 13.46 7.28
N TYR A 142 7.47 14.09 7.27
CA TYR A 142 8.60 13.76 8.15
C TYR A 142 8.95 14.95 9.05
N PRO A 143 8.08 15.30 10.02
CA PRO A 143 8.21 16.56 10.75
C PRO A 143 9.45 16.57 11.64
N ARG A 144 10.30 17.57 11.42
CA ARG A 144 11.52 17.84 12.19
C ARG A 144 11.55 19.30 12.62
N ASP A 145 12.19 19.59 13.75
CA ASP A 145 12.48 20.97 14.16
C ASP A 145 13.68 21.55 13.40
N GLU A 146 14.02 22.80 13.74
CA GLU A 146 15.13 23.57 13.16
C GLU A 146 16.49 22.89 13.32
N ASN A 147 16.63 22.01 14.33
CA ASN A 147 17.85 21.24 14.61
C ASN A 147 17.82 19.84 13.99
N GLY A 148 16.81 19.53 13.18
CA GLY A 148 16.62 18.22 12.56
C GLY A 148 16.08 17.15 13.52
N LYS A 149 15.62 17.50 14.71
CA LYS A 149 15.07 16.54 15.67
C LYS A 149 13.64 16.18 15.28
N TRP A 150 13.33 14.88 15.28
CA TRP A 150 11.99 14.36 15.01
C TRP A 150 10.94 14.92 15.98
N LEU A 151 9.83 15.38 15.40
CA LEU A 151 8.68 15.89 16.13
C LEU A 151 7.65 14.78 16.33
N TYR A 152 7.78 14.05 17.43
CA TYR A 152 6.82 12.99 17.82
C TYR A 152 5.53 13.56 18.40
N HIS A 153 4.47 12.77 18.33
CA HIS A 153 3.24 12.96 19.08
C HIS A 153 3.01 11.77 20.01
N LYS A 154 2.20 11.94 21.06
CA LYS A 154 1.81 10.82 21.92
C LYS A 154 0.96 9.84 21.10
N SER A 155 1.40 8.59 20.98
CA SER A 155 0.64 7.54 20.31
C SER A 155 -0.46 7.02 21.23
N ASN A 156 -1.65 6.76 20.67
CA ASN A 156 -2.74 6.06 21.32
C ASN A 156 -3.41 5.14 20.30
N LEU A 157 -2.79 3.97 20.07
CA LEU A 157 -3.20 3.03 19.03
C LEU A 157 -4.64 2.55 19.19
N CYS A 158 -5.11 2.36 20.43
CA CYS A 158 -6.50 1.98 20.68
C CYS A 158 -7.47 3.04 20.18
N ALA A 159 -7.23 4.33 20.52
CA ALA A 159 -8.10 5.42 20.04
C ALA A 159 -8.00 5.62 18.52
N THR A 160 -6.80 5.47 17.93
CA THR A 160 -6.66 5.49 16.46
C THR A 160 -7.42 4.33 15.82
N TRP A 161 -7.37 3.15 16.42
CA TRP A 161 -8.07 1.95 15.95
C TRP A 161 -9.59 2.11 16.02
N GLU A 162 -10.14 2.65 17.12
CA GLU A 162 -11.57 2.96 17.25
C GLU A 162 -12.04 3.90 16.12
N ALA A 163 -11.23 4.88 15.73
CA ALA A 163 -11.53 5.75 14.59
C ALA A 163 -11.43 5.03 13.23
N MET A 164 -10.54 4.04 13.10
CA MET A 164 -10.46 3.16 11.92
C MET A 164 -11.70 2.26 11.83
N GLU A 165 -12.18 1.72 12.96
CA GLU A 165 -13.42 0.93 13.05
C GLU A 165 -14.63 1.76 12.57
N ALA A 166 -14.75 3.01 13.01
CA ALA A 166 -15.78 3.92 12.54
C ALA A 166 -15.73 4.16 11.01
N CYS A 167 -14.54 4.12 10.39
CA CYS A 167 -14.41 4.21 8.93
C CYS A 167 -14.95 2.96 8.22
N LYS A 168 -14.75 1.79 8.81
CA LYS A 168 -15.30 0.52 8.31
C LYS A 168 -16.82 0.49 8.45
N ASP A 169 -17.35 0.90 9.59
CA ASP A 169 -18.80 0.97 9.83
C ASP A 169 -19.49 1.96 8.88
N ALA A 170 -18.81 3.04 8.50
CA ALA A 170 -19.28 3.98 7.49
C ALA A 170 -19.19 3.46 6.04
N GLY A 171 -18.63 2.27 5.81
CA GLY A 171 -18.50 1.65 4.49
C GLY A 171 -17.36 2.20 3.62
N LEU A 172 -16.51 3.07 4.17
CA LEU A 172 -15.38 3.69 3.45
C LEU A 172 -14.21 2.71 3.23
N VAL A 173 -14.17 1.64 4.02
CA VAL A 173 -13.16 0.58 3.95
C VAL A 173 -13.79 -0.78 4.26
N LYS A 174 -13.36 -1.83 3.55
CA LYS A 174 -13.88 -3.20 3.78
C LYS A 174 -13.17 -3.92 4.92
N SER A 175 -11.85 -3.79 5.00
CA SER A 175 -10.99 -4.48 5.99
C SER A 175 -10.01 -3.52 6.65
N LEU A 176 -9.67 -3.78 7.91
CA LEU A 176 -8.72 -2.98 8.68
C LEU A 176 -7.49 -3.82 9.04
N GLY A 177 -6.34 -3.17 9.21
CA GLY A 177 -5.11 -3.85 9.61
C GLY A 177 -4.03 -2.90 10.12
N VAL A 178 -2.82 -3.44 10.29
CA VAL A 178 -1.61 -2.73 10.74
C VAL A 178 -0.40 -3.24 9.95
N SER A 179 0.69 -2.47 9.93
CA SER A 179 1.99 -2.88 9.36
C SER A 179 3.13 -2.84 10.38
#